data_AF-A0A8T8XBL4-F1
#
_entry.id   AF-A0A8T8XBL4-F1
#
_cell.length_a   1.000
_cell.length_b   1.000
_cell.length_c   1.000
_cell.angle_alpha   90.00
_cell.angle_beta   90.00
_cell.angle_gamma   90.00
#
_symmetry.space_group_name_H-M   'P 1'
#
loop_
_entity.id
_entity.type
_entity.pdbx_description
1 polymer ?
#
loop_
_entity_poly.entity_id
_entity_poly.type
_entity_poly.pdbx_seq_one_letter_code
_entity_poly.pdbx_strand_id
1 'polypeptide(L)' 'MFRTAPRMAGFVFRENRVPYYQRLFQKHDGKRQWYKTERSNYIMYPYLISVYGLGIATTYAMGRMVFGHKTWFGKE' A
#
# COMPACT_ATOMS: atom_id res chain seq x y z
N MET A 1 42.29 -2.94 10.50
CA MET A 1 41.51 -3.05 11.75
C MET A 1 40.31 -2.10 11.66
N PHE A 2 39.18 -2.57 11.13
CA PHE A 2 37.94 -1.78 10.93
C PHE A 2 36.84 -2.19 11.94
N ARG A 3 37.22 -2.39 13.21
CA ARG A 3 36.33 -2.95 14.25
C ARG A 3 35.50 -1.90 15.02
N THR A 4 35.62 -0.62 14.69
CA THR A 4 35.04 0.48 15.49
C THR A 4 34.31 1.58 14.71
N ALA A 5 34.10 1.41 13.39
CA ALA A 5 33.23 2.34 12.67
C ALA A 5 31.76 2.01 12.98
N PRO A 6 30.92 2.97 13.43
CA PRO A 6 29.50 2.72 13.62
C PRO A 6 28.88 2.39 12.25
N ARG A 7 28.56 1.12 12.03
CA ARG A 7 27.80 0.67 10.86
C ARG A 7 26.34 1.08 11.05
N MET A 8 26.05 2.35 10.80
CA MET A 8 24.72 2.98 10.92
C MET A 8 23.68 2.39 9.94
N ALA A 9 24.07 1.45 9.07
CA ALA A 9 23.21 0.84 8.06
C ALA A 9 23.53 -0.66 7.85
N GLY A 10 23.49 -1.47 8.91
CA GLY A 10 23.77 -2.90 8.80
C GLY A 10 22.78 -3.77 9.58
N PHE A 11 22.35 -4.87 8.97
CA PHE A 11 21.74 -6.02 9.66
C PHE A 11 22.60 -6.58 10.81
N VAL A 12 23.85 -6.12 10.92
CA VAL A 12 24.77 -6.40 12.02
C VAL A 12 24.30 -5.60 13.23
N PHE A 13 23.74 -6.30 14.24
CA PHE A 13 23.13 -5.79 15.48
C PHE A 13 21.63 -5.43 15.46
N ARG A 14 20.89 -5.74 14.39
CA ARG A 14 19.42 -5.62 14.43
C ARG A 14 18.81 -6.82 15.16
N GLU A 15 17.95 -6.53 16.14
CA GLU A 15 17.18 -7.58 16.82
C GLU A 15 16.34 -8.40 15.83
N ASN A 16 16.39 -9.73 15.97
CA ASN A 16 15.63 -10.63 15.13
C ASN A 16 14.13 -10.58 15.49
N ARG A 17 13.35 -9.84 14.69
CA ARG A 17 11.88 -9.77 14.82
C ARG A 17 11.13 -10.81 13.99
N VAL A 18 11.79 -11.78 13.37
CA VAL A 18 11.13 -12.82 12.56
C VAL A 18 10.12 -13.62 13.38
N PRO A 19 10.43 -14.13 14.59
CA PRO A 19 9.44 -14.85 15.39
C PRO A 19 8.24 -14.00 15.79
N TYR A 20 8.45 -12.69 15.98
CA TYR A 20 7.37 -11.74 16.25
C TYR A 20 6.40 -11.64 15.06
N TYR A 21 6.92 -11.43 13.86
CA TYR A 21 6.08 -11.35 12.67
C TYR A 21 5.45 -12.69 12.30
N GLN A 22 6.14 -13.82 12.52
CA GLN A 22 5.55 -15.15 12.36
C GLN A 22 4.30 -15.31 13.23
N ARG A 23 4.37 -14.98 14.53
CA ARG A 23 3.20 -14.99 15.42
C ARG A 23 2.10 -14.03 14.97
N LEU A 24 2.47 -12.82 14.53
CA LEU A 24 1.50 -11.82 14.06
C LEU A 24 0.74 -12.30 12.81
N PHE A 25 1.44 -12.80 11.80
CA PHE A 25 0.84 -13.18 10.51
C PHE A 25 0.21 -14.57 10.52
N GLN A 26 0.66 -15.49 11.39
CA GLN A 26 0.07 -16.81 11.55
C GLN A 26 -1.11 -16.85 12.53
N LYS A 27 -1.39 -15.75 13.24
CA LYS A 27 -2.59 -15.65 14.09
C LYS A 27 -3.86 -15.88 13.27
N HIS A 28 -4.72 -16.81 13.70
CA HIS A 28 -6.00 -17.11 13.04
C HIS A 28 -7.11 -16.13 13.49
N ASP A 29 -6.93 -14.85 13.20
CA ASP A 29 -7.84 -13.76 13.57
C ASP A 29 -8.86 -13.39 12.47
N GLY A 30 -8.90 -14.18 11.38
CA GLY A 30 -9.77 -13.94 10.23
C GLY A 30 -9.40 -12.71 9.38
N LYS A 31 -8.34 -11.97 9.74
CA LYS A 31 -7.91 -10.78 9.01
C LYS A 31 -7.10 -11.17 7.77
N ARG A 32 -7.31 -10.43 6.68
CA ARG A 32 -6.47 -10.54 5.47
C ARG A 32 -5.04 -10.15 5.80
N GLN A 33 -4.07 -10.80 5.15
CA GLN A 33 -2.64 -10.61 5.41
C GLN A 33 -2.23 -9.12 5.37
N TRP A 34 -2.72 -8.36 4.41
CA TRP A 34 -2.41 -6.94 4.26
C TRP A 34 -3.04 -6.02 5.32
N TYR A 35 -3.93 -6.52 6.17
CA TYR A 35 -4.59 -5.79 7.28
C TYR A 35 -4.10 -6.20 8.68
N LYS A 36 -3.06 -7.05 8.79
CA LYS A 36 -2.64 -7.60 10.09
C LYS A 36 -1.78 -6.65 10.95
N THR A 37 -1.14 -5.65 10.36
CA THR A 37 -0.24 -4.74 11.10
C THR A 37 -0.99 -3.48 11.52
N GLU A 38 -0.62 -2.84 12.63
CA GLU A 38 -1.21 -1.56 13.07
C GLU A 38 -1.11 -0.46 11.99
N ARG A 39 0.02 -0.43 11.28
CA ARG A 39 0.27 0.50 10.17
C ARG A 39 -0.48 0.15 8.89
N SER A 40 -1.05 -1.05 8.78
CA SER A 40 -1.74 -1.50 7.57
C SER A 40 -2.87 -0.56 7.19
N ASN A 41 -3.69 -0.11 8.15
CA ASN A 41 -4.82 0.77 7.86
C ASN A 41 -4.38 2.12 7.28
N TYR A 42 -3.35 2.73 7.86
CA TYR A 42 -2.82 4.02 7.39
C TYR A 42 -2.27 3.96 5.96
N ILE A 43 -1.81 2.79 5.51
CA ILE A 43 -1.30 2.60 4.15
C ILE A 43 -2.42 2.16 3.21
N MET A 44 -3.30 1.25 3.66
CA MET A 44 -4.36 0.68 2.85
C MET A 44 -5.46 1.67 2.52
N TYR A 45 -5.86 2.56 3.44
CA TYR A 45 -6.90 3.54 3.14
C TYR A 45 -6.56 4.47 1.98
N PRO A 46 -5.41 5.20 1.96
CA PRO A 46 -5.08 6.04 0.82
C PRO A 46 -4.90 5.22 -0.46
N TYR A 47 -4.28 4.03 -0.38
CA TYR A 47 -4.13 3.15 -1.54
C TYR A 47 -5.48 2.76 -2.16
N LEU A 48 -6.44 2.30 -1.34
CA LEU A 48 -7.76 1.89 -1.84
C LEU A 48 -8.56 3.07 -2.40
N ILE A 49 -8.50 4.23 -1.75
CA ILE A 49 -9.16 5.46 -2.25
C ILE A 49 -8.59 5.84 -3.61
N SER A 50 -7.26 5.81 -3.77
CA SER A 50 -6.61 6.12 -5.05
C SER A 50 -6.98 5.12 -6.14
N VAL A 51 -6.95 3.82 -5.86
CA VAL A 51 -7.26 2.78 -6.85
C VAL A 51 -8.71 2.84 -7.28
N TYR A 52 -9.66 2.86 -6.34
CA TYR A 52 -11.08 2.92 -6.69
C TYR A 52 -11.45 4.27 -7.30
N GLY A 53 -10.91 5.36 -6.77
CA GLY A 53 -11.09 6.70 -7.31
C GLY A 53 -10.63 6.79 -8.77
N LEU A 54 -9.42 6.29 -9.07
CA LEU A 54 -8.89 6.25 -10.43
C LEU A 54 -9.69 5.31 -11.34
N GLY A 55 -10.13 4.16 -10.83
CA GLY A 55 -10.97 3.23 -11.58
C GLY A 55 -12.30 3.87 -12.02
N ILE A 56 -12.98 4.57 -11.11
CA ILE A 56 -14.22 5.31 -11.42
C ILE A 56 -13.93 6.44 -12.41
N ALA A 57 -12.88 7.22 -12.15
CA ALA A 57 -12.42 8.33 -12.99
C ALA A 57 -12.15 7.89 -14.45
N THR A 58 -11.38 6.84 -14.64
CA THR A 58 -11.02 6.31 -15.96
C THR A 58 -12.21 5.68 -16.66
N THR A 59 -13.08 4.98 -15.94
CA THR A 59 -14.31 4.40 -16.50
C THR A 59 -15.28 5.50 -16.97
N TYR A 60 -15.41 6.58 -16.18
CA TYR A 60 -16.18 7.76 -16.58
C TYR A 60 -15.60 8.40 -17.84
N ALA A 61 -14.29 8.68 -17.86
CA ALA A 61 -13.63 9.28 -19.03
C ALA A 61 -13.76 8.41 -20.29
N MET A 62 -13.64 7.08 -20.16
CA MET A 62 -13.87 6.13 -21.23
C MET A 62 -15.30 6.20 -21.75
N GLY A 63 -16.30 6.17 -20.86
CA GLY A 63 -17.71 6.30 -21.25
C GLY A 63 -17.98 7.61 -21.99
N ARG A 64 -17.40 8.71 -21.51
CA ARG A 64 -17.49 10.02 -22.16
C ARG A 64 -16.87 10.00 -23.57
N MET A 65 -15.70 9.36 -23.74
CA MET A 65 -15.06 9.21 -25.05
C MET A 65 -15.90 8.38 -26.04
N VAL A 66 -16.58 7.33 -25.56
CA VAL A 66 -17.50 6.53 -26.39
C VAL A 66 -18.65 7.38 -26.92
N PHE A 67 -19.16 8.32 -26.11
CA PHE A 67 -20.19 9.29 -26.53
C PHE A 67 -19.63 10.51 -27.28
N GLY A 68 -18.34 10.51 -27.65
CA GLY A 68 -17.71 11.57 -28.43
C GLY A 68 -17.16 12.75 -27.63
N HIS A 69 -17.42 12.80 -26.32
CA HIS A 69 -16.96 13.90 -25.46
C HIS A 69 -15.46 13.81 -25.17
N LYS A 70 -14.73 14.91 -25.37
CA LYS A 70 -13.26 14.96 -25.18
C LYS A 70 -12.83 15.55 -23.85
N THR A 71 -13.77 16.14 -23.11
CA THR A 71 -13.50 16.84 -21.85
C THR A 71 -14.22 16.19 -20.67
N TRP A 72 -13.67 16.41 -19.48
CA TRP A 72 -14.19 15.85 -18.23
C TRP A 72 -15.57 16.43 -17.86
N PHE A 73 -15.72 17.73 -18.09
CA PHE A 73 -16.95 18.50 -17.89
C PHE A 73 -17.14 19.40 -19.11
N GLY A 74 -18.21 19.16 -19.87
CA GLY A 74 -18.46 19.92 -21.11
C GLY A 74 -19.48 19.23 -22.01
N LYS A 75 -20.17 20.00 -22.84
CA LYS A 75 -21.10 19.45 -23.84
C LYS A 75 -20.37 19.03 -25.13
N GLU A 76 -19.10 19.41 -25.25
CA GLU A 76 -18.24 19.18 -26.43
C GLU A 76 -17.19 18.09 -26.17
#